data_AF-A0A962V7B3-F1
#
_entry.id   AF-A0A962V7B3-F1
#
_cell.length_a   1.000
_cell.length_b   1.000
_cell.length_c   1.000
_cell.angle_alpha   90.00
_cell.angle_beta   90.00
_cell.angle_gamma   90.00
#
_symmetry.space_group_name_H-M   'P 1'
#
loop_
_entity.id
_entity.type
_entity.pdbx_description
1 polymer ?
#
loop_
_entity_poly.entity_id
_entity_poly.type
_entity_poly.pdbx_seq_one_letter_code
_entity_poly.pdbx_strand_id
1 'polypeptide(L)'
;MSITLNPILDRFAERTPVPVMARSVLERCLNASQLDAWYETVAEAQYTRNLLFSTVFELMTEVVFRQQPSVNAAYQARSPDIGV
;
A
#
# COMPACT_ATOMS: atom_id res chain seq x y z
N MET A 1 13.26 19.51 5.83
CA MET A 1 12.78 18.68 4.72
C MET A 1 11.33 19.05 4.46
N SER A 2 11.01 19.80 3.41
CA SER A 2 9.61 20.11 3.07
C SER A 2 9.05 18.97 2.22
N ILE A 3 8.02 18.31 2.71
CA ILE A 3 7.24 17.38 1.88
C ILE A 3 6.35 18.27 1.01
N THR A 4 6.59 18.29 -0.29
CA THR A 4 5.66 18.87 -1.27
C THR A 4 4.47 17.91 -1.40
N LEU A 5 3.32 18.32 -0.86
CA LEU A 5 2.08 17.57 -0.97
C LEU A 5 1.41 17.85 -2.32
N ASN A 6 0.62 16.89 -2.79
CA ASN A 6 -0.27 17.13 -3.91
C ASN A 6 -1.33 18.18 -3.50
N PRO A 7 -1.69 19.16 -4.36
CA PRO A 7 -2.73 20.16 -4.06
C PRO A 7 -4.07 19.60 -3.57
N ILE A 8 -4.41 18.35 -3.94
CA ILE A 8 -5.59 17.66 -3.43
C ILE A 8 -5.42 17.30 -1.95
N LEU A 9 -4.25 16.80 -1.56
CA LEU A 9 -3.93 16.41 -0.19
C LEU A 9 -3.78 17.62 0.73
N ASP A 10 -3.31 18.76 0.21
CA ASP A 10 -3.21 20.02 0.97
C ASP A 10 -4.56 20.43 1.58
N ARG A 11 -5.66 20.26 0.83
CA ARG A 11 -7.03 20.56 1.31
C ARG A 11 -7.44 19.69 2.50
N PHE A 12 -6.96 18.45 2.57
CA PHE A 12 -7.25 17.56 3.70
C PHE A 12 -6.30 17.83 4.88
N ALA A 13 -5.07 18.26 4.61
CA ALA A 13 -4.09 18.61 5.63
C ALA A 13 -4.54 19.81 6.48
N GLU A 14 -5.36 20.72 5.93
CA GLU A 14 -5.96 21.84 6.68
C GLU A 14 -6.79 21.38 7.89
N ARG A 15 -7.47 20.22 7.80
CA ARG A 15 -8.34 19.70 8.87
C ARG A 15 -7.69 18.58 9.67
N THR A 16 -6.89 17.74 9.03
CA THR A 16 -6.23 16.58 9.64
C THR A 16 -4.78 16.48 9.15
N PRO A 17 -3.87 17.35 9.62
CA PRO A 17 -2.53 17.48 9.08
C PRO A 17 -1.69 16.22 9.28
N VAL A 18 -1.65 15.69 10.51
CA VAL A 18 -0.79 14.55 10.85
C VAL A 18 -1.20 13.27 10.11
N PRO A 19 -2.48 12.85 10.10
CA PRO A 19 -2.90 11.66 9.34
C PRO A 19 -2.62 11.79 7.84
N VAL A 20 -2.87 12.98 7.26
CA VAL A 20 -2.65 13.22 5.83
C VAL A 20 -1.17 13.18 5.49
N MET A 21 -0.31 13.82 6.30
CA MET A 21 1.14 13.76 6.10
C MET A 21 1.67 12.33 6.26
N ALA A 22 1.23 11.60 7.28
CA ALA A 22 1.63 10.21 7.50
C ALA A 22 1.22 9.32 6.32
N ARG A 23 -0.04 9.43 5.86
CA ARG A 23 -0.54 8.70 4.68
C ARG A 23 0.26 9.05 3.43
N SER A 24 0.54 10.33 3.20
CA SER A 24 1.30 10.81 2.03
C SER A 24 2.73 10.28 2.02
N VAL A 25 3.39 10.22 3.18
CA VAL A 25 4.74 9.65 3.31
C VAL A 25 4.70 8.15 3.06
N LEU A 26 3.74 7.42 3.64
CA LEU A 26 3.60 5.99 3.44
C LEU A 26 3.35 5.66 1.96
N GLU A 27 2.42 6.35 1.30
CA GLU A 27 2.13 6.12 -0.13
C GLU A 27 3.33 6.45 -1.03
N ARG A 28 4.11 7.48 -0.69
CA ARG A 28 5.30 7.82 -1.47
C ARG A 28 6.44 6.81 -1.28
N CYS A 29 6.70 6.42 -0.04
CA CYS A 29 7.81 5.53 0.30
C CYS A 29 7.50 4.05 0.02
N LEU A 30 6.24 3.65 0.09
CA LEU A 30 5.76 2.27 -0.04
C LEU A 30 4.90 2.10 -1.30
N ASN A 31 5.31 2.72 -2.40
CA ASN A 31 4.64 2.54 -3.69
C ASN A 31 4.91 1.12 -4.26
N ALA A 32 4.01 0.62 -5.11
CA ALA A 32 4.05 -0.75 -5.60
C ALA A 32 5.38 -1.10 -6.29
N SER A 33 5.87 -0.26 -7.20
CA SER A 33 7.12 -0.52 -7.93
C SER A 33 8.34 -0.59 -7.01
N GLN A 34 8.38 0.26 -5.98
CA GLN A 34 9.48 0.28 -5.02
C GLN A 34 9.42 -0.90 -4.05
N LEU A 35 8.22 -1.29 -3.62
CA LEU A 35 8.02 -2.49 -2.81
C LEU A 35 8.44 -3.77 -3.56
N ASP A 36 8.01 -3.91 -4.81
CA ASP A 36 8.37 -5.07 -5.64
C ASP A 36 9.88 -5.09 -5.93
N ALA A 37 10.49 -3.96 -6.29
CA ALA A 37 11.93 -3.89 -6.50
C ALA A 37 12.75 -4.23 -5.25
N TRP A 38 12.32 -3.76 -4.08
CA TRP A 38 12.97 -4.13 -2.82
C TRP A 38 12.83 -5.62 -2.53
N TYR A 39 11.64 -6.16 -2.76
CA TYR A 39 11.39 -7.58 -2.58
C TYR A 39 12.33 -8.43 -3.45
N GLU A 40 12.46 -8.14 -4.75
CA GLU A 40 13.41 -8.83 -5.64
C GLU A 40 14.87 -8.75 -5.15
N THR A 41 15.23 -7.68 -4.45
CA THR A 41 16.60 -7.47 -3.95
C THR A 41 16.87 -8.26 -2.67
N VAL A 42 15.87 -8.44 -1.80
CA VAL A 42 16.05 -8.98 -0.44
C VAL A 42 15.47 -10.37 -0.24
N ALA A 43 14.67 -10.88 -1.18
CA ALA A 43 14.02 -12.18 -1.04
C ALA A 43 15.05 -13.32 -1.08
N GLU A 44 15.21 -14.03 0.04
CA GLU A 44 16.11 -15.18 0.14
C GLU A 44 15.48 -16.48 -0.37
N ALA A 45 14.18 -16.68 -0.11
CA ALA A 45 13.48 -17.94 -0.40
C ALA A 45 12.08 -17.76 -1.03
N GLN A 46 11.45 -16.59 -0.88
CA GLN A 46 10.15 -16.36 -1.51
C GLN A 46 10.31 -15.92 -2.98
N TYR A 47 9.30 -16.22 -3.80
CA TYR A 47 9.30 -15.95 -5.23
C TYR A 47 7.97 -15.33 -5.68
N THR A 48 8.07 -14.32 -6.54
CA THR A 48 6.99 -13.61 -7.23
C THR A 48 6.72 -14.28 -8.57
N ARG A 49 5.62 -15.04 -8.66
CA ARG A 49 5.18 -15.68 -9.93
C ARG A 49 3.99 -14.94 -10.51
N ASN A 50 2.79 -15.30 -10.07
CA ASN A 50 1.54 -14.62 -10.45
C ASN A 50 1.10 -13.58 -9.41
N LEU A 51 1.79 -13.51 -8.27
CA LEU A 51 1.44 -12.67 -7.13
C LEU A 51 2.62 -11.76 -6.77
N LEU A 52 2.43 -10.46 -6.97
CA LEU A 52 3.41 -9.43 -6.62
C LEU A 52 3.39 -9.19 -5.10
N PHE A 53 4.53 -8.75 -4.56
CA PHE A 53 4.63 -8.43 -3.15
C PHE A 53 3.77 -7.20 -2.80
N SER A 54 3.74 -6.21 -3.68
CA SER A 54 2.88 -5.03 -3.60
C SER A 54 1.40 -5.40 -3.47
N THR A 55 0.92 -6.40 -4.21
CA THR A 55 -0.46 -6.90 -4.12
C THR A 55 -0.77 -7.46 -2.72
N VAL A 56 0.16 -8.23 -2.14
CA VAL A 56 0.01 -8.76 -0.78
C VAL A 56 0.04 -7.63 0.25
N PHE A 57 0.93 -6.65 0.08
CA PHE A 57 1.02 -5.48 0.93
C PHE A 57 -0.29 -4.67 0.94
N GLU A 58 -0.88 -4.42 -0.22
CA GLU A 58 -2.17 -3.74 -0.34
C GLU A 58 -3.30 -4.52 0.32
N LEU A 59 -3.35 -5.84 0.10
CA LEU A 59 -4.36 -6.70 0.70
C LEU A 59 -4.28 -6.69 2.24
N MET A 60 -3.07 -6.74 2.80
CA MET A 60 -2.85 -6.63 4.24
C MET A 60 -3.18 -5.23 4.77
N THR A 61 -2.90 -4.19 3.99
CA THR A 61 -3.21 -2.79 4.33
C THR A 61 -4.70 -2.60 4.58
N GLU A 62 -5.58 -3.20 3.76
CA GLU A 62 -7.03 -3.15 3.97
C GLU A 62 -7.46 -3.78 5.29
N VAL A 63 -6.83 -4.89 5.69
CA VAL A 63 -7.14 -5.58 6.95
C VAL A 63 -6.60 -4.80 8.16
N VAL A 64 -5.35 -4.32 8.10
CA VAL A 64 -4.70 -3.58 9.20
C VAL A 64 -5.43 -2.28 9.49
N PHE A 65 -5.87 -1.56 8.45
CA PHE A 65 -6.68 -0.35 8.60
C PHE A 65 -8.16 -0.64 8.86
N ARG A 66 -8.56 -1.92 9.05
CA ARG A 66 -9.94 -2.37 9.30
C ARG A 66 -10.94 -1.94 8.21
N GLN A 67 -10.46 -1.75 6.98
CA GLN A 67 -11.33 -1.56 5.81
C GLN A 67 -12.04 -2.88 5.46
N GLN A 68 -11.34 -4.00 5.66
CA GLN A 68 -11.88 -5.34 5.50
C GLN A 68 -11.75 -6.14 6.80
N PRO A 69 -12.73 -7.00 7.15
CA PRO A 69 -12.74 -7.72 8.42
C PRO A 69 -11.74 -8.89 8.47
N SER A 70 -11.25 -9.35 7.32
CA SER A 70 -10.26 -10.44 7.24
C SER A 70 -9.52 -10.42 5.90
N VAL A 71 -8.39 -11.14 5.84
CA VAL A 71 -7.60 -11.37 4.63
C VAL A 71 -8.45 -11.99 3.51
N ASN A 72 -9.31 -12.95 3.84
CA ASN A 72 -10.22 -13.57 2.86
C ASN A 72 -11.25 -12.57 2.32
N ALA A 73 -11.81 -11.71 3.17
CA ALA A 73 -12.74 -10.68 2.72
C ALA A 73 -12.06 -9.66 1.79
N ALA A 74 -10.83 -9.24 2.11
CA ALA A 74 -10.02 -8.38 1.26
C ALA A 74 -9.66 -9.05 -0.08
N TYR A 75 -9.29 -10.34 -0.05
CA TYR A 75 -9.07 -11.12 -1.27
C TYR A 75 -10.32 -11.18 -2.15
N GLN A 76 -11.49 -11.50 -1.58
CA GLN A 76 -12.74 -11.59 -2.35
C GLN A 76 -13.13 -10.24 -2.98
N ALA A 77 -12.88 -9.14 -2.29
CA ALA A 77 -13.12 -7.79 -2.82
C ALA A 77 -12.20 -7.44 -4.01
N ARG A 78 -11.01 -8.03 -4.07
CA ARG A 78 -9.96 -7.77 -5.08
C ARG A 78 -9.72 -8.94 -6.03
N SER A 79 -10.51 -10.00 -5.96
CA SER A 79 -10.28 -11.25 -6.69
C SER A 79 -10.11 -11.09 -8.21
N PRO A 80 -10.71 -10.10 -8.90
CA PRO A 80 -10.44 -9.84 -10.32
C PRO A 80 -9.02 -9.32 -10.60
N ASP A 81 -8.40 -8.65 -9.64
CA ASP A 81 -7.14 -7.91 -9.78
C ASP A 81 -5.92 -8.70 -9.26
N ILE A 82 -6.17 -9.79 -8.52
CA ILE A 82 -5.14 -10.65 -7.95
C ILE A 82 -4.94 -11.83 -8.91
N GLY A 83 -3.76 -11.90 -9.55
CA GLY A 83 -3.40 -12.99 -10.46
C GLY A 83 -3.31 -14.32 -9.72
N VAL A 84 -4.33 -15.17 -9.87
CA VAL A 84 -4.33 -16.57 -9.41
C VAL A 84 -4.37 -17.49 -10.62
#